data_AF-A0A9D1L907-F1
#
_entry.id   AF-A0A9D1L907-F1
#
_cell.length_a   1.000
_cell.length_b   1.000
_cell.length_c   1.000
_cell.angle_alpha   90.00
_cell.angle_beta   90.00
_cell.angle_gamma   90.00
#
_symmetry.space_group_name_H-M   'P 1'
#
loop_
_entity.id
_entity.type
_entity.pdbx_description
1 polymer ?
#
loop_
_entity_poly.entity_id
_entity_poly.type
_entity_poly.pdbx_seq_one_letter_code
_entity_poly.pdbx_strand_id
1 'polypeptide(L)'
;MKEKIKTADFHRLKDMCLKAARRKYGYRLPVAIRRRLTGEFREICQLDAAAFYLTAADLAGTLREKGIMFYIDSPATSTLTAYLTGLTEIDPLPPHYSCPVCGRTSFILEEKDGRLLYPSMGETEPRACSICGTMDRGSGFDIPDGLAHAGEGIPKKLYRLRIYVQEDRMGEATETVLGVLSRKWADGFPHIVSIYSDSIMAAILQMEKEKELDRETILRSFDDISRLLAGQIDSELRWKWPEIYEELYVIDRARPEYFADLLEKYNEWLPCEDSRMEKIINHLTFAALYLSHPSSPGTRR
;
A
#
# COMPACT_ATOMS: atom_id res chain seq x y z
N MET A 1 -17.81 -17.46 26.99
CA MET A 1 -16.34 -17.48 27.05
C MET A 1 -15.86 -16.11 26.61
N LYS A 2 -15.32 -15.30 27.52
CA LYS A 2 -15.01 -13.87 27.29
C LYS A 2 -13.94 -13.75 26.21
N GLU A 3 -14.25 -13.09 25.10
CA GLU A 3 -13.30 -12.75 24.04
C GLU A 3 -12.14 -11.97 24.66
N LYS A 4 -10.94 -12.54 24.54
CA LYS A 4 -9.69 -11.89 24.88
C LYS A 4 -9.56 -10.65 23.98
N ILE A 5 -9.82 -9.46 24.51
CA ILE A 5 -9.30 -8.22 23.93
C ILE A 5 -7.78 -8.35 24.03
N LYS A 6 -7.16 -8.72 22.92
CA LYS A 6 -5.73 -9.00 22.79
C LYS A 6 -5.09 -7.85 22.04
N THR A 7 -4.01 -7.35 22.65
CA THR A 7 -3.01 -6.38 22.20
C THR A 7 -3.23 -4.90 22.52
N ALA A 8 -2.21 -4.29 23.15
CA ALA A 8 -2.14 -2.84 23.42
C ALA A 8 -2.13 -2.02 22.12
N ASP A 9 -1.66 -2.61 21.03
CA ASP A 9 -1.65 -2.02 19.69
C ASP A 9 -3.04 -1.72 19.17
N PHE A 10 -4.02 -2.60 19.39
CA PHE A 10 -5.40 -2.32 18.98
C PHE A 10 -5.98 -1.11 19.69
N HIS A 11 -5.75 -0.98 21.00
CA HIS A 11 -6.18 0.19 21.77
C HIS A 11 -5.51 1.46 21.27
N ARG A 12 -4.19 1.42 21.04
CA ARG A 12 -3.41 2.53 20.50
C ARG A 12 -3.93 2.96 19.12
N LEU A 13 -4.14 2.01 18.20
CA LEU A 13 -4.66 2.25 16.86
C LEU A 13 -6.04 2.90 16.94
N LYS A 14 -6.95 2.31 17.73
CA LYS A 14 -8.31 2.82 17.90
C LYS A 14 -8.33 4.25 18.44
N ASP A 15 -7.51 4.56 19.44
CA ASP A 15 -7.41 5.90 20.02
C ASP A 15 -6.83 6.91 19.03
N MET A 16 -5.79 6.53 18.28
CA MET A 16 -5.23 7.35 17.19
C MET A 16 -6.30 7.66 16.13
N CYS A 17 -7.01 6.64 15.65
CA CYS A 17 -8.09 6.79 14.66
C CYS A 17 -9.21 7.68 15.18
N LEU A 18 -9.71 7.46 16.40
CA LEU A 18 -10.80 8.25 16.96
C LEU A 18 -10.39 9.71 17.21
N LYS A 19 -9.14 9.96 17.62
CA LYS A 19 -8.59 11.31 17.76
C LYS A 19 -8.51 12.01 16.40
N ALA A 20 -8.02 11.33 15.37
CA ALA A 20 -8.00 11.87 14.00
C ALA A 20 -9.40 12.12 13.45
N ALA A 21 -10.32 11.17 13.61
CA ALA A 21 -11.72 11.31 13.19
C ALA A 21 -12.39 12.51 13.85
N ARG A 22 -12.19 12.70 15.16
CA ARG A 22 -12.78 13.84 15.87
C ARG A 22 -12.20 15.18 15.45
N ARG A 23 -10.91 15.22 15.08
CA ARG A 23 -10.29 16.43 14.53
C ARG A 23 -10.85 16.78 13.16
N LYS A 24 -11.06 15.78 12.29
CA LYS A 24 -11.54 16.01 10.91
C LYS A 24 -13.06 16.22 10.83
N TYR A 25 -13.83 15.41 11.56
CA TYR A 25 -15.30 15.32 11.44
C TYR A 25 -16.05 15.81 12.69
N GLY A 26 -15.34 16.48 13.61
CA GLY A 26 -15.89 17.03 14.84
C GLY A 26 -16.08 15.99 15.96
N TYR A 27 -16.36 16.49 17.17
CA TYR A 27 -16.44 15.66 18.37
C TYR A 27 -17.53 14.57 18.29
N ARG A 28 -18.70 14.93 17.74
CA ARG A 28 -19.81 14.00 17.50
C ARG A 28 -19.74 13.49 16.07
N LEU A 29 -19.10 12.34 15.90
CA LEU A 29 -18.93 11.71 14.58
C LEU A 29 -20.29 11.41 13.92
N PRO A 30 -20.46 11.72 12.62
CA PRO A 30 -21.62 11.29 11.84
C PRO A 30 -21.84 9.78 11.90
N VAL A 31 -23.11 9.35 11.79
CA VAL A 31 -23.48 7.93 11.90
C VAL A 31 -22.76 7.07 10.87
N ALA A 32 -22.63 7.54 9.61
CA ALA A 32 -21.93 6.83 8.55
C ALA A 32 -20.46 6.53 8.91
N ILE A 33 -19.74 7.52 9.43
CA ILE A 33 -18.33 7.41 9.84
C ILE A 33 -18.19 6.45 11.02
N ARG A 34 -19.04 6.60 12.05
CA ARG A 34 -19.04 5.71 13.21
C ARG A 34 -19.33 4.26 12.81
N ARG A 35 -20.27 4.04 11.90
CA ARG A 35 -20.62 2.69 11.40
C ARG A 35 -19.45 2.05 10.67
N ARG A 36 -18.80 2.79 9.75
CA ARG A 36 -17.61 2.32 9.01
C ARG A 36 -16.48 1.95 9.97
N LEU A 37 -16.09 2.85 10.87
CA LEU A 37 -15.05 2.57 11.87
C LEU A 37 -15.37 1.37 12.77
N THR A 38 -16.63 1.20 13.16
CA THR A 38 -17.03 0.06 14.01
C THR A 38 -16.88 -1.27 13.28
N GLY A 39 -17.18 -1.30 11.97
CA GLY A 39 -16.93 -2.46 11.11
C GLY A 39 -15.45 -2.76 10.98
N GLU A 40 -14.67 -1.79 10.52
CA GLU A 40 -13.22 -1.94 10.33
C GLU A 40 -12.49 -2.33 11.62
N PHE A 41 -12.81 -1.72 12.76
CA PHE A 41 -12.19 -2.10 14.03
C PHE A 41 -12.53 -3.53 14.46
N ARG A 42 -13.73 -4.03 14.14
CA ARG A 42 -14.09 -5.42 14.41
C ARG A 42 -13.21 -6.35 13.57
N GLU A 43 -13.05 -6.06 12.29
CA GLU A 43 -12.26 -6.88 11.37
C GLU A 43 -10.77 -6.83 11.72
N ILE A 44 -10.22 -5.65 11.97
CA ILE A 44 -8.83 -5.49 12.43
C ILE A 44 -8.56 -6.28 13.71
N CYS A 45 -9.51 -6.26 14.66
CA CYS A 45 -9.39 -7.02 15.90
C CYS A 45 -9.48 -8.54 15.67
N GLN A 46 -10.36 -8.99 14.75
CA GLN A 46 -10.50 -10.41 14.41
C GLN A 46 -9.27 -10.96 13.69
N LEU A 47 -8.61 -10.12 12.88
CA LEU A 47 -7.44 -10.48 12.10
C LEU A 47 -6.12 -10.28 12.87
N ASP A 48 -6.16 -9.65 14.06
CA ASP A 48 -4.98 -9.23 14.83
C ASP A 48 -4.03 -8.30 14.03
N ALA A 49 -4.61 -7.43 13.20
CA ALA A 49 -3.88 -6.61 12.25
C ALA A 49 -3.44 -5.24 12.82
N ALA A 50 -3.63 -4.97 14.12
CA ALA A 50 -3.40 -3.63 14.66
C ALA A 50 -1.93 -3.18 14.55
N ALA A 51 -0.98 -4.07 14.85
CA ALA A 51 0.45 -3.81 14.72
C ALA A 51 0.86 -3.50 13.27
N PHE A 52 0.24 -4.19 12.29
CA PHE A 52 0.42 -3.91 10.87
C PHE A 52 0.03 -2.47 10.54
N TYR A 53 -1.19 -2.04 10.92
CA TYR A 53 -1.68 -0.68 10.64
C TYR A 53 -0.80 0.40 11.27
N LEU A 54 -0.35 0.18 12.51
CA LEU A 54 0.53 1.12 13.19
C LEU A 54 1.89 1.24 12.49
N THR A 55 2.47 0.12 12.07
CA THR A 55 3.77 0.12 11.40
C THR A 55 3.69 0.69 9.99
N ALA A 56 2.65 0.33 9.23
CA ALA A 56 2.41 0.88 7.91
C ALA A 56 2.20 2.41 7.96
N ALA A 57 1.47 2.91 8.96
CA ALA A 57 1.28 4.35 9.16
C ALA A 57 2.59 5.07 9.56
N ASP A 58 3.41 4.45 10.41
CA ASP A 58 4.74 4.97 10.80
C ASP A 58 5.69 5.04 9.59
N LEU A 59 5.67 4.01 8.75
CA LEU A 59 6.42 3.95 7.49
C LEU A 59 5.99 5.06 6.53
N ALA A 60 4.68 5.20 6.28
CA ALA A 60 4.13 6.25 5.42
C ALA A 60 4.45 7.66 5.96
N GLY A 61 4.38 7.84 7.29
CA GLY A 61 4.78 9.07 7.97
C GLY A 61 6.25 9.40 7.74
N THR A 62 7.14 8.45 8.00
CA THR A 62 8.59 8.63 7.88
C THR A 62 9.03 8.93 6.44
N LEU A 63 8.44 8.24 5.45
CA LEU A 63 8.70 8.51 4.03
C LEU A 63 8.26 9.93 3.64
N ARG A 64 7.08 10.37 4.10
CA ARG A 64 6.60 11.76 3.86
C ARG A 64 7.49 12.80 4.52
N GLU A 65 7.93 12.57 5.77
CA GLU A 65 8.83 13.49 6.49
C GLU A 65 10.17 13.67 5.76
N LYS A 66 10.63 12.64 5.06
CA LYS A 66 11.83 12.69 4.20
C LYS A 66 11.58 13.24 2.79
N GLY A 67 10.34 13.64 2.48
CA GLY A 67 9.98 14.14 1.15
C GLY A 67 10.19 13.11 0.04
N ILE A 68 10.02 11.82 0.35
CA ILE A 68 10.03 10.74 -0.63
C ILE A 68 8.60 10.61 -1.16
N MET A 69 8.42 10.71 -2.48
CA MET A 69 7.13 10.42 -3.10
C MET A 69 6.96 8.91 -3.22
N PHE A 70 5.83 8.39 -2.75
CA PHE A 70 5.57 6.96 -2.76
C PHE A 70 4.10 6.62 -2.98
N TYR A 71 3.84 5.37 -3.35
CA TYR A 71 2.52 4.76 -3.40
C TYR A 71 2.56 3.43 -2.66
N ILE A 72 1.57 3.18 -1.78
CA ILE A 72 1.44 1.90 -1.06
C ILE A 72 0.27 1.12 -1.65
N ASP A 73 0.56 -0.07 -2.14
CA ASP A 73 -0.44 -1.06 -2.57
C ASP A 73 -0.60 -2.12 -1.48
N SER A 74 -1.76 -2.09 -0.83
CA SER A 74 -2.18 -3.05 0.20
C SER A 74 -3.69 -2.98 0.37
N PRO A 75 -4.40 -4.09 0.62
CA PRO A 75 -5.84 -4.05 0.89
C PRO A 75 -6.23 -3.08 2.02
N ALA A 76 -5.34 -2.91 3.00
CA ALA A 76 -5.54 -2.00 4.13
C ALA A 76 -5.68 -0.53 3.73
N THR A 77 -5.12 -0.09 2.59
CA THR A 77 -5.18 1.32 2.15
C THR A 77 -6.59 1.75 1.72
N SER A 78 -7.52 0.81 1.54
CA SER A 78 -8.93 1.09 1.24
C SER A 78 -9.79 1.40 2.49
N THR A 79 -9.19 1.38 3.69
CA THR A 79 -9.93 1.55 4.95
C THR A 79 -9.89 2.99 5.48
N LEU A 80 -10.96 3.38 6.16
CA LEU A 80 -11.05 4.68 6.82
C LEU A 80 -10.04 4.76 7.96
N THR A 81 -9.74 3.64 8.60
CA THR A 81 -8.66 3.49 9.58
C THR A 81 -7.32 3.90 8.97
N ALA A 82 -6.96 3.37 7.78
CA ALA A 82 -5.73 3.75 7.08
C ALA A 82 -5.68 5.24 6.73
N TYR A 83 -6.80 5.79 6.25
CA TYR A 83 -6.89 7.21 5.94
C TYR A 83 -6.66 8.08 7.20
N LEU A 84 -7.29 7.72 8.32
CA LEU A 84 -7.22 8.49 9.57
C LEU A 84 -5.89 8.36 10.31
N THR A 85 -5.18 7.25 10.17
CA THR A 85 -3.82 7.09 10.69
C THR A 85 -2.76 7.72 9.79
N GLY A 86 -3.15 8.14 8.58
CA GLY A 86 -2.24 8.69 7.59
C GLY A 86 -1.48 7.63 6.79
N LEU A 87 -1.86 6.35 6.83
CA LEU A 87 -1.29 5.33 5.94
C LEU A 87 -1.56 5.68 4.47
N THR A 88 -2.73 6.23 4.16
CA THR A 88 -3.11 6.69 2.81
C THR A 88 -3.67 8.11 2.87
N GLU A 89 -3.58 8.84 1.76
CA GLU A 89 -4.27 10.12 1.57
C GLU A 89 -5.64 9.97 0.92
N ILE A 90 -5.99 8.75 0.50
CA ILE A 90 -7.26 8.43 -0.15
C ILE A 90 -8.33 8.22 0.91
N ASP A 91 -9.36 9.08 0.90
CA ASP A 91 -10.51 8.98 1.81
C ASP A 91 -11.57 8.01 1.23
N PRO A 92 -11.80 6.84 1.84
CA PRO A 92 -12.68 5.83 1.27
C PRO A 92 -14.17 6.10 1.52
N LEU A 93 -14.51 7.14 2.27
CA LEU A 93 -15.91 7.49 2.49
C LEU A 93 -16.60 7.92 1.18
N PRO A 94 -17.93 7.85 1.13
CA PRO A 94 -18.69 8.46 0.04
C PRO A 94 -18.36 9.96 -0.08
N PRO A 95 -18.45 10.54 -1.28
CA PRO A 95 -18.31 11.96 -1.53
C PRO A 95 -18.97 12.83 -0.47
N HIS A 96 -18.19 13.74 0.12
CA HIS A 96 -18.67 14.61 1.19
C HIS A 96 -17.90 15.91 1.28
N TYR A 97 -18.54 16.89 1.90
CA TYR A 97 -17.92 18.12 2.38
C TYR A 97 -17.66 18.03 3.87
N SER A 98 -16.46 18.41 4.30
CA SER A 98 -16.09 18.54 5.70
C SER A 98 -15.57 19.94 6.00
N CYS A 99 -16.13 20.58 7.02
CA CYS A 99 -15.64 21.88 7.45
C CYS A 99 -14.38 21.70 8.33
N PRO A 100 -13.23 22.30 7.98
CA PRO A 100 -12.00 22.13 8.75
C PRO A 100 -12.03 22.81 10.13
N VAL A 101 -12.98 23.73 10.36
CA VAL A 101 -13.09 24.50 11.61
C VAL A 101 -14.08 23.87 12.58
N CYS A 102 -15.31 23.58 12.14
CA CYS A 102 -16.35 23.06 13.03
C CYS A 102 -16.56 21.54 12.91
N GLY A 103 -15.91 20.87 11.95
CA GLY A 103 -16.01 19.43 11.73
C GLY A 103 -17.34 18.97 11.12
N ARG A 104 -18.26 19.89 10.78
CA ARG A 104 -19.52 19.52 10.13
C ARG A 104 -19.22 18.77 8.84
N THR A 105 -19.85 17.60 8.71
CA THR A 105 -19.74 16.75 7.53
C THR A 105 -21.09 16.65 6.83
N SER A 106 -21.11 16.78 5.51
CA SER A 106 -22.31 16.64 4.69
C SER A 106 -21.99 15.74 3.49
N PHE A 107 -22.56 14.53 3.50
CA PHE A 107 -22.44 13.59 2.39
C PHE A 107 -23.28 14.07 1.21
N ILE A 108 -22.73 13.89 0.00
CA ILE A 108 -23.43 14.18 -1.25
C ILE A 108 -24.28 12.95 -1.55
N LEU A 109 -25.59 13.12 -1.52
CA LEU A 109 -26.57 12.03 -1.72
C LEU A 109 -27.14 12.00 -3.14
N GLU A 110 -26.77 12.94 -4.00
CA GLU A 110 -27.36 13.13 -5.32
C GLU A 110 -26.33 12.88 -6.43
N GLU A 111 -26.69 11.99 -7.35
CA GLU A 111 -26.13 11.98 -8.71
C GLU A 111 -26.63 13.25 -9.41
N LYS A 112 -25.73 14.14 -9.82
CA LYS A 112 -26.09 15.21 -10.76
C LYS A 112 -25.86 14.65 -12.16
N ASP A 113 -26.93 14.51 -12.94
CA ASP A 113 -26.88 14.04 -14.34
C ASP A 113 -26.27 12.63 -14.53
N GLY A 114 -26.53 11.69 -13.60
CA GLY A 114 -26.02 10.32 -13.67
C GLY A 114 -24.51 10.18 -13.46
N ARG A 115 -23.86 11.22 -12.91
CA ARG A 115 -22.44 11.20 -12.53
C ARG A 115 -22.29 11.21 -11.01
N LEU A 116 -21.47 10.29 -10.51
CA LEU A 116 -20.95 10.35 -9.15
C LEU A 116 -20.05 11.58 -9.06
N LEU A 117 -20.39 12.51 -8.18
CA LEU A 117 -19.60 13.72 -7.94
C LEU A 117 -18.44 13.35 -7.02
N TYR A 118 -17.19 13.57 -7.46
CA TYR A 118 -16.00 13.39 -6.60
C TYR A 118 -15.40 14.73 -6.20
N PRO A 119 -15.70 15.25 -4.99
CA PRO A 119 -15.15 16.50 -4.51
C PRO A 119 -13.63 16.52 -4.44
N SER A 120 -13.01 15.34 -4.23
CA SER A 120 -11.56 15.15 -4.22
C SER A 120 -10.92 15.36 -5.60
N MET A 121 -11.68 15.27 -6.69
CA MET A 121 -11.22 15.45 -8.07
C MET A 121 -11.56 16.83 -8.65
N GLY A 122 -12.05 17.76 -7.82
CA GLY A 122 -12.43 19.11 -8.25
C GLY A 122 -13.73 19.16 -9.04
N GLU A 123 -14.50 18.07 -9.08
CA GLU A 123 -15.76 17.97 -9.84
C GLU A 123 -16.94 18.67 -9.14
N THR A 124 -16.72 19.27 -7.98
CA THR A 124 -17.78 19.88 -7.18
C THR A 124 -17.52 21.35 -6.87
N GLU A 125 -18.58 22.15 -6.92
CA GLU A 125 -18.51 23.58 -6.68
C GLU A 125 -18.05 23.92 -5.25
N PRO A 126 -17.14 24.91 -5.08
CA PRO A 126 -16.73 25.36 -3.75
C PRO A 126 -17.94 25.75 -2.89
N ARG A 127 -18.01 25.20 -1.66
CA ARG A 127 -19.13 25.40 -0.74
C ARG A 127 -18.66 26.06 0.56
N ALA A 128 -19.38 27.07 1.02
CA ALA A 128 -19.17 27.64 2.35
C ALA A 128 -19.94 26.82 3.42
N CYS A 129 -19.28 26.57 4.55
CA CYS A 129 -19.87 25.88 5.68
C CYS A 129 -21.08 26.67 6.21
N SER A 130 -22.27 26.07 6.24
CA SER A 130 -23.47 26.78 6.74
C SER A 130 -23.50 27.03 8.25
N ILE A 131 -22.47 26.65 9.01
CA ILE A 131 -22.36 26.92 10.45
C ILE A 131 -21.42 28.08 10.73
N CYS A 132 -20.26 28.12 10.07
CA CYS A 132 -19.21 29.10 10.38
C CYS A 132 -18.71 29.92 9.18
N GLY A 133 -19.23 29.66 7.97
CA GLY A 133 -18.83 30.37 6.75
C GLY A 133 -17.47 29.97 6.16
N THR A 134 -16.65 29.19 6.87
CA THR A 134 -15.38 28.67 6.33
C THR A 134 -15.62 27.78 5.10
N MET A 135 -14.77 27.89 4.08
CA MET A 135 -14.83 27.01 2.92
C MET A 135 -14.68 25.54 3.33
N ASP A 136 -15.65 24.72 2.92
CA ASP A 136 -15.64 23.30 3.15
C ASP A 136 -14.57 22.62 2.27
N ARG A 137 -14.02 21.51 2.77
CA ARG A 137 -13.13 20.63 2.01
C ARG A 137 -13.91 19.45 1.47
N GLY A 138 -13.87 19.30 0.16
CA GLY A 138 -14.36 18.13 -0.54
C GLY A 138 -13.44 16.92 -0.34
N SER A 139 -14.00 15.75 -0.07
CA SER A 139 -13.27 14.48 -0.02
C SER A 139 -14.21 13.30 -0.31
N GLY A 140 -13.66 12.09 -0.31
CA GLY A 140 -14.38 10.84 -0.50
C GLY A 140 -14.30 10.28 -1.93
N PHE A 141 -13.95 9.01 -2.03
CA PHE A 141 -13.80 8.23 -3.26
C PHE A 141 -14.81 7.06 -3.35
N ASP A 142 -15.73 6.95 -2.38
CA ASP A 142 -16.73 5.88 -2.30
C ASP A 142 -16.14 4.47 -2.41
N ILE A 143 -15.04 4.22 -1.72
CA ILE A 143 -14.33 2.94 -1.78
C ILE A 143 -14.99 1.95 -0.81
N PRO A 144 -15.46 0.78 -1.30
CA PRO A 144 -15.98 -0.28 -0.44
C PRO A 144 -14.96 -0.73 0.61
N ASP A 145 -15.41 -1.42 1.65
CA ASP A 145 -14.49 -1.95 2.67
C ASP A 145 -13.63 -3.09 2.09
N GLY A 146 -12.34 -2.83 1.86
CA GLY A 146 -11.45 -3.79 1.24
C GLY A 146 -10.95 -4.91 2.17
N LEU A 147 -11.26 -4.85 3.49
CA LEU A 147 -10.97 -5.95 4.40
C LEU A 147 -11.96 -7.12 4.22
N ALA A 148 -13.25 -6.83 3.94
CA ALA A 148 -14.32 -7.82 3.79
C ALA A 148 -14.42 -8.46 2.39
N HIS A 149 -13.88 -7.82 1.34
CA HIS A 149 -13.88 -8.36 -0.04
C HIS A 149 -12.75 -9.37 -0.32
N ALA A 150 -11.85 -9.59 0.63
CA ALA A 150 -10.84 -10.64 0.56
C ALA A 150 -11.44 -11.96 1.07
N GLY A 151 -12.22 -12.67 0.24
CA GLY A 151 -12.92 -13.92 0.58
C GLY A 151 -12.07 -15.01 1.30
N GLU A 152 -12.71 -16.12 1.66
CA GLU A 152 -12.15 -17.26 2.41
C GLU A 152 -10.66 -17.53 2.07
N GLY A 153 -9.75 -17.14 2.97
CA GLY A 153 -8.30 -17.20 2.72
C GLY A 153 -7.45 -16.09 3.35
N ILE A 154 -8.02 -15.26 4.23
CA ILE A 154 -7.32 -14.19 4.98
C ILE A 154 -6.43 -14.82 6.07
N PRO A 155 -5.18 -15.17 5.75
CA PRO A 155 -4.11 -14.60 6.58
C PRO A 155 -2.97 -13.96 5.78
N LYS A 156 -2.71 -14.31 4.52
CA LYS A 156 -1.42 -13.93 3.85
C LYS A 156 -1.45 -12.68 2.97
N LYS A 157 -2.62 -12.20 2.54
CA LYS A 157 -2.73 -11.05 1.60
C LYS A 157 -2.83 -9.70 2.30
N LEU A 158 -3.43 -9.66 3.49
CA LEU A 158 -3.55 -8.43 4.27
C LEU A 158 -2.17 -7.85 4.65
N TYR A 159 -1.21 -8.74 4.88
CA TYR A 159 0.11 -8.45 5.42
C TYR A 159 1.19 -8.17 4.39
N ARG A 160 0.81 -7.86 3.14
CA ARG A 160 1.76 -7.38 2.13
C ARG A 160 1.68 -5.87 2.04
N LEU A 161 2.83 -5.22 2.17
CA LEU A 161 3.01 -3.80 1.88
C LEU A 161 3.92 -3.69 0.67
N ARG A 162 3.35 -3.31 -0.47
CA ARG A 162 4.12 -2.99 -1.66
C ARG A 162 4.26 -1.49 -1.75
N ILE A 163 5.49 -0.99 -1.68
CA ILE A 163 5.81 0.43 -1.68
C ILE A 163 6.49 0.74 -3.00
N TYR A 164 5.87 1.59 -3.81
CA TYR A 164 6.45 2.08 -5.04
C TYR A 164 7.03 3.45 -4.78
N VAL A 165 8.29 3.66 -5.16
CA VAL A 165 8.99 4.94 -4.99
C VAL A 165 9.67 5.34 -6.29
N GLN A 166 10.06 6.59 -6.40
CA GLN A 166 10.84 7.06 -7.55
C GLN A 166 12.19 6.34 -7.60
N GLU A 167 12.60 5.92 -8.79
CA GLU A 167 13.82 5.14 -8.99
C GLU A 167 15.07 5.81 -8.38
N ASP A 168 15.21 7.13 -8.52
CA ASP A 168 16.33 7.90 -7.97
C ASP A 168 16.33 8.02 -6.44
N ARG A 169 15.20 7.70 -5.78
CA ARG A 169 15.02 7.71 -4.33
C ARG A 169 15.00 6.31 -3.72
N MET A 170 15.19 5.24 -4.50
CA MET A 170 15.12 3.85 -4.04
C MET A 170 16.04 3.55 -2.85
N GLY A 171 17.30 3.99 -2.89
CA GLY A 171 18.26 3.77 -1.81
C GLY A 171 17.82 4.43 -0.50
N GLU A 172 17.43 5.70 -0.55
CA GLU A 172 16.97 6.44 0.63
C GLU A 172 15.65 5.87 1.18
N ALA A 173 14.72 5.47 0.30
CA ALA A 173 13.48 4.83 0.68
C ALA A 173 13.74 3.48 1.37
N THR A 174 14.64 2.67 0.82
CA THR A 174 15.04 1.38 1.40
C THR A 174 15.63 1.54 2.79
N GLU A 175 16.59 2.45 2.96
CA GLU A 175 17.17 2.73 4.28
C GLU A 175 16.12 3.21 5.29
N THR A 176 15.17 4.03 4.82
CA THR A 176 14.09 4.56 5.65
C THR A 176 13.17 3.44 6.14
N VAL A 177 12.74 2.57 5.22
CA VAL A 177 11.90 1.42 5.53
C VAL A 177 12.62 0.48 6.51
N LEU A 178 13.88 0.12 6.23
CA LEU A 178 14.71 -0.70 7.12
C LEU A 178 14.82 -0.09 8.51
N GLY A 179 15.05 1.22 8.60
CA GLY A 179 15.14 1.93 9.87
C GLY A 179 13.83 1.91 10.67
N VAL A 180 12.67 1.96 10.01
CA VAL A 180 11.36 1.82 10.68
C VAL A 180 11.15 0.38 11.14
N LEU A 181 11.37 -0.59 10.25
CA LEU A 181 11.17 -2.01 10.52
C LEU A 181 12.08 -2.50 11.65
N SER A 182 13.34 -2.06 11.69
CA SER A 182 14.29 -2.49 12.71
C SER A 182 13.92 -2.07 14.12
N ARG A 183 13.35 -0.87 14.29
CA ARG A 183 12.81 -0.42 15.58
C ARG A 183 11.61 -1.23 16.03
N LYS A 184 10.93 -1.89 15.09
CA LYS A 184 9.71 -2.69 15.30
C LYS A 184 9.95 -4.20 15.32
N TRP A 185 11.15 -4.63 14.95
CA TRP A 185 11.52 -6.04 14.82
C TRP A 185 11.37 -6.82 16.13
N ALA A 186 11.76 -6.19 17.25
CA ALA A 186 11.63 -6.78 18.59
C ALA A 186 10.18 -7.11 18.98
N ASP A 187 9.19 -6.48 18.33
CA ASP A 187 7.75 -6.69 18.59
C ASP A 187 7.16 -7.83 17.73
N GLY A 188 7.98 -8.56 16.95
CA GLY A 188 7.58 -9.75 16.20
C GLY A 188 6.97 -9.45 14.82
N PHE A 189 7.60 -8.56 14.05
CA PHE A 189 7.11 -8.07 12.75
C PHE A 189 6.97 -9.21 11.70
N PRO A 190 5.75 -9.64 11.32
CA PRO A 190 5.56 -10.84 10.48
C PRO A 190 5.05 -10.52 9.07
N HIS A 191 5.46 -9.40 8.47
CA HIS A 191 4.82 -8.87 7.26
C HIS A 191 5.83 -8.57 6.16
N ILE A 192 5.55 -9.07 4.96
CA ILE A 192 6.40 -8.90 3.78
C ILE A 192 6.27 -7.45 3.29
N VAL A 193 7.39 -6.76 3.24
CA VAL A 193 7.49 -5.43 2.64
C VAL A 193 8.29 -5.55 1.34
N SER A 194 7.66 -5.20 0.23
CA SER A 194 8.31 -5.12 -1.08
C SER A 194 8.45 -3.66 -1.47
N ILE A 195 9.64 -3.22 -1.87
CA ILE A 195 9.90 -1.88 -2.39
C ILE A 195 10.22 -2.01 -3.88
N TYR A 196 9.48 -1.29 -4.71
CA TYR A 196 9.62 -1.27 -6.16
C TYR A 196 9.91 0.16 -6.64
N SER A 197 10.65 0.28 -7.73
CA SER A 197 10.69 1.54 -8.46
C SER A 197 9.39 1.78 -9.25
N ASP A 198 9.09 3.04 -9.54
CA ASP A 198 8.03 3.46 -10.45
C ASP A 198 8.17 2.89 -11.87
N SER A 199 9.40 2.67 -12.34
CA SER A 199 9.70 1.95 -13.60
C SER A 199 9.12 0.53 -13.63
N ILE A 200 9.16 -0.20 -12.51
CA ILE A 200 8.56 -1.54 -12.40
C ILE A 200 7.03 -1.44 -12.40
N MET A 201 6.46 -0.46 -11.71
CA MET A 201 5.01 -0.22 -11.74
C MET A 201 4.50 0.04 -13.16
N ALA A 202 5.23 0.85 -13.93
CA ALA A 202 4.89 1.13 -15.31
C ALA A 202 4.89 -0.14 -16.19
N ALA A 203 5.85 -1.05 -15.97
CA ALA A 203 5.89 -2.34 -16.65
C ALA A 203 4.70 -3.23 -16.28
N ILE A 204 4.36 -3.31 -15.00
CA ILE A 204 3.21 -4.08 -14.51
C ILE A 204 1.91 -3.58 -15.16
N LEU A 205 1.69 -2.26 -15.17
CA LEU A 205 0.49 -1.65 -15.76
C LEU A 205 0.39 -1.88 -17.27
N GLN A 206 1.51 -1.91 -17.98
CA GLN A 206 1.51 -2.21 -19.40
C GLN A 206 1.21 -3.68 -19.68
N MET A 207 1.82 -4.61 -18.94
CA MET A 207 1.53 -6.05 -19.01
C MET A 207 0.04 -6.34 -18.77
N GLU A 208 -0.57 -5.66 -17.79
CA GLU A 208 -2.01 -5.74 -17.54
C GLU A 208 -2.84 -5.24 -18.72
N LYS A 209 -2.44 -4.11 -19.33
CA LYS A 209 -3.15 -3.49 -20.45
C LYS A 209 -3.15 -4.38 -21.70
N GLU A 210 -2.05 -5.09 -21.93
CA GLU A 210 -1.91 -6.04 -23.04
C GLU A 210 -2.69 -7.35 -22.80
N LYS A 211 -3.32 -7.48 -21.61
CA LYS A 211 -4.12 -8.63 -21.17
C LYS A 211 -3.36 -9.95 -21.21
N GLU A 212 -2.04 -9.90 -21.14
CA GLU A 212 -1.23 -11.11 -21.13
C GLU A 212 -1.43 -11.88 -19.81
N LEU A 213 -1.55 -11.16 -18.69
CA LEU A 213 -1.71 -11.69 -17.33
C LEU A 213 -2.55 -10.77 -16.45
N ASP A 214 -3.15 -11.32 -15.38
CA ASP A 214 -3.75 -10.52 -14.33
C ASP A 214 -2.68 -9.93 -13.38
N ARG A 215 -2.97 -8.73 -12.85
CA ARG A 215 -2.12 -7.97 -11.93
C ARG A 215 -1.54 -8.80 -10.79
N GLU A 216 -2.36 -9.62 -10.16
CA GLU A 216 -1.96 -10.36 -8.97
C GLU A 216 -0.96 -11.48 -9.32
N THR A 217 -1.13 -12.12 -10.48
CA THR A 217 -0.15 -13.07 -11.00
C THR A 217 1.20 -12.40 -11.29
N ILE A 218 1.19 -11.21 -11.88
CA ILE A 218 2.41 -10.43 -12.14
C ILE A 218 3.09 -10.07 -10.81
N LEU A 219 2.36 -9.46 -9.88
CA LEU A 219 2.88 -9.05 -8.57
C LEU A 219 3.39 -10.23 -7.73
N ARG A 220 2.69 -11.37 -7.76
CA ARG A 220 3.16 -12.59 -7.07
C ARG A 220 4.49 -13.07 -7.67
N SER A 221 4.63 -12.99 -8.99
CA SER A 221 5.88 -13.37 -9.65
C SER A 221 7.02 -12.46 -9.18
N PHE A 222 6.82 -11.13 -9.15
CA PHE A 222 7.79 -10.19 -8.59
C PHE A 222 8.12 -10.46 -7.11
N ASP A 223 7.12 -10.75 -6.28
CA ASP A 223 7.33 -11.14 -4.88
C ASP A 223 8.22 -12.40 -4.79
N ASP A 224 7.93 -13.45 -5.58
CA ASP A 224 8.67 -14.71 -5.57
C ASP A 224 10.11 -14.54 -6.10
N ILE A 225 10.31 -13.72 -7.14
CA ILE A 225 11.63 -13.34 -7.65
C ILE A 225 12.42 -12.59 -6.58
N SER A 226 11.79 -11.66 -5.89
CA SER A 226 12.46 -10.92 -4.83
C SER A 226 12.93 -11.84 -3.71
N ARG A 227 12.15 -12.89 -3.39
CA ARG A 227 12.57 -13.91 -2.42
C ARG A 227 13.82 -14.65 -2.88
N LEU A 228 13.88 -14.98 -4.17
CA LEU A 228 15.03 -15.64 -4.78
C LEU A 228 16.26 -14.71 -4.83
N LEU A 229 16.04 -13.42 -5.09
CA LEU A 229 17.07 -12.38 -5.21
C LEU A 229 17.51 -11.76 -3.88
N ALA A 230 16.75 -11.92 -2.81
CA ALA A 230 17.10 -11.41 -1.48
C ALA A 230 18.47 -11.93 -1.00
N GLY A 231 18.96 -13.04 -1.56
CA GLY A 231 20.33 -13.51 -1.32
C GLY A 231 21.45 -12.70 -2.02
N GLN A 232 21.13 -11.80 -2.95
CA GLN A 232 22.08 -11.14 -3.86
C GLN A 232 22.09 -9.61 -3.82
N ILE A 233 21.17 -8.98 -3.08
CA ILE A 233 21.17 -7.51 -2.91
C ILE A 233 22.23 -7.11 -1.87
N ASP A 234 22.76 -5.89 -2.04
CA ASP A 234 23.81 -5.16 -1.31
C ASP A 234 24.34 -5.78 0.01
N SER A 235 25.62 -6.15 0.00
CA SER A 235 26.30 -6.74 1.16
C SER A 235 26.35 -5.77 2.34
N GLU A 236 26.43 -4.45 2.13
CA GLU A 236 26.52 -3.47 3.22
C GLU A 236 25.21 -3.36 4.03
N LEU A 237 24.06 -3.36 3.36
CA LEU A 237 22.75 -3.33 4.03
C LEU A 237 22.47 -4.62 4.80
N ARG A 238 22.88 -5.76 4.24
CA ARG A 238 22.77 -7.07 4.90
C ARG A 238 23.56 -7.11 6.21
N TRP A 239 24.77 -6.53 6.26
CA TRP A 239 25.55 -6.45 7.50
C TRP A 239 24.94 -5.50 8.53
N LYS A 240 24.29 -4.42 8.08
CA LYS A 240 23.67 -3.41 8.94
C LYS A 240 22.36 -3.91 9.59
N TRP A 241 21.61 -4.79 8.91
CA TRP A 241 20.29 -5.28 9.36
C TRP A 241 20.06 -6.78 9.08
N PRO A 242 20.90 -7.69 9.61
CA PRO A 242 20.90 -9.09 9.21
C PRO A 242 19.61 -9.84 9.58
N GLU A 243 18.90 -9.45 10.63
CA GLU A 243 17.67 -10.14 11.07
C GLU A 243 16.45 -9.80 10.20
N ILE A 244 16.38 -8.59 9.64
CA ILE A 244 15.21 -8.06 8.90
C ILE A 244 15.33 -8.30 7.40
N TYR A 245 16.53 -8.61 6.94
CA TYR A 245 16.90 -8.66 5.53
C TYR A 245 16.13 -9.72 4.73
N GLU A 246 15.78 -10.86 5.34
CA GLU A 246 15.06 -11.94 4.65
C GLU A 246 13.57 -11.62 4.39
N GLU A 247 13.02 -10.62 5.10
CA GLU A 247 11.61 -10.19 5.03
C GLU A 247 11.42 -8.90 4.20
N LEU A 248 12.52 -8.25 3.80
CA LEU A 248 12.51 -7.06 2.94
C LEU A 248 12.96 -7.41 1.52
N TYR A 249 12.09 -7.09 0.56
CA TYR A 249 12.32 -7.33 -0.85
C TYR A 249 12.49 -6.00 -1.57
N VAL A 250 13.71 -5.68 -2.00
CA VAL A 250 14.00 -4.44 -2.73
C VAL A 250 14.26 -4.78 -4.19
N ILE A 251 13.40 -4.32 -5.09
CA ILE A 251 13.69 -4.39 -6.52
C ILE A 251 13.93 -2.97 -7.03
N ASP A 252 15.20 -2.57 -7.04
CA ASP A 252 15.67 -1.40 -7.77
C ASP A 252 16.28 -1.86 -9.09
N ARG A 253 16.10 -1.06 -10.15
CA ARG A 253 16.60 -1.29 -11.51
C ARG A 253 16.76 -2.75 -11.85
N ALA A 254 15.73 -3.32 -12.45
CA ALA A 254 15.93 -4.46 -13.31
C ALA A 254 16.86 -4.06 -14.47
N ARG A 255 18.18 -4.03 -14.24
CA ARG A 255 19.11 -3.99 -15.37
C ARG A 255 18.86 -5.28 -16.11
N PRO A 256 18.54 -5.23 -17.41
CA PRO A 256 18.33 -6.42 -18.22
C PRO A 256 19.49 -7.41 -18.06
N GLU A 257 20.71 -6.90 -17.83
CA GLU A 257 21.92 -7.66 -17.50
C GLU A 257 21.78 -8.55 -16.25
N TYR A 258 21.19 -8.07 -15.16
CA TYR A 258 20.97 -8.88 -13.95
C TYR A 258 19.96 -9.99 -14.19
N PHE A 259 18.97 -9.77 -15.08
CA PHE A 259 17.99 -10.79 -15.47
C PHE A 259 18.58 -11.80 -16.45
N ALA A 260 19.46 -11.38 -17.36
CA ALA A 260 20.17 -12.26 -18.28
C ALA A 260 21.16 -13.18 -17.53
N ASP A 261 21.96 -12.62 -16.62
CA ASP A 261 22.86 -13.39 -15.74
C ASP A 261 22.06 -14.30 -14.79
N LEU A 262 20.87 -13.88 -14.35
CA LEU A 262 19.96 -14.75 -13.60
C LEU A 262 19.47 -15.90 -14.48
N LEU A 263 18.96 -15.62 -15.67
CA LEU A 263 18.42 -16.62 -16.59
C LEU A 263 19.50 -17.65 -16.97
N GLU A 264 20.75 -17.23 -17.20
CA GLU A 264 21.90 -18.12 -17.42
C GLU A 264 22.22 -18.96 -16.18
N LYS A 265 22.42 -18.35 -15.00
CA LYS A 265 22.74 -19.07 -13.76
C LYS A 265 21.61 -19.99 -13.29
N TYR A 266 20.34 -19.64 -13.54
CA TYR A 266 19.18 -20.44 -13.14
C TYR A 266 18.92 -21.61 -14.09
N ASN A 267 19.16 -21.45 -15.40
CA ASN A 267 19.16 -22.57 -16.35
C ASN A 267 20.20 -23.63 -15.99
N GLU A 268 21.32 -23.24 -15.38
CA GLU A 268 22.33 -24.17 -14.86
C GLU A 268 21.91 -24.86 -13.54
N TRP A 269 21.15 -24.18 -12.67
CA TRP A 269 20.84 -24.67 -11.32
C TRP A 269 19.67 -25.66 -11.23
N LEU A 270 18.72 -25.62 -12.17
CA LEU A 270 17.52 -26.46 -12.11
C LEU A 270 17.04 -26.86 -13.52
N PRO A 271 17.25 -28.11 -13.97
CA PRO A 271 16.48 -28.65 -15.10
C PRO A 271 15.08 -29.00 -14.59
N CYS A 272 14.16 -28.02 -14.52
CA CYS A 272 12.88 -28.23 -13.82
C CYS A 272 11.69 -28.39 -14.77
N GLU A 273 11.01 -29.54 -14.67
CA GLU A 273 9.72 -29.87 -15.28
C GLU A 273 8.50 -29.23 -14.55
N ASP A 274 8.70 -28.29 -13.61
CA ASP A 274 7.58 -27.64 -12.89
C ASP A 274 6.99 -26.48 -13.71
N SER A 275 5.79 -26.71 -14.25
CA SER A 275 4.99 -25.73 -15.01
C SER A 275 4.79 -24.36 -14.34
N ARG A 276 4.98 -24.24 -13.02
CA ARG A 276 4.95 -22.94 -12.31
C ARG A 276 6.22 -22.15 -12.53
N MET A 277 7.37 -22.82 -12.63
CA MET A 277 8.67 -22.19 -12.84
C MET A 277 8.83 -21.71 -14.29
N GLU A 278 8.33 -22.46 -15.26
CA GLU A 278 8.29 -22.04 -16.66
C GLU A 278 7.48 -20.75 -16.85
N LYS A 279 6.37 -20.59 -16.12
CA LYS A 279 5.59 -19.35 -16.10
C LYS A 279 6.39 -18.17 -15.52
N ILE A 280 7.08 -18.38 -14.39
CA ILE A 280 7.93 -17.35 -13.78
C ILE A 280 9.03 -16.90 -14.76
N ILE A 281 9.70 -17.83 -15.44
CA ILE A 281 10.74 -17.56 -16.44
C ILE A 281 10.20 -16.79 -17.66
N ASN A 282 9.03 -17.17 -18.17
CA ASN A 282 8.39 -16.47 -19.28
C ASN A 282 7.99 -15.04 -18.90
N HIS A 283 7.48 -14.82 -17.68
CA HIS A 283 7.12 -13.50 -17.18
C HIS A 283 8.34 -12.62 -16.91
N LEU A 284 9.42 -13.22 -16.42
CA LEU A 284 10.72 -12.58 -16.24
C LEU A 284 11.33 -12.11 -17.55
N THR A 285 11.32 -12.98 -18.55
CA THR A 285 11.81 -12.68 -19.90
C THR A 285 10.97 -11.56 -20.51
N PHE A 286 9.64 -11.61 -20.34
CA PHE A 286 8.75 -10.56 -20.81
C PHE A 286 9.03 -9.21 -20.13
N ALA A 287 9.13 -9.19 -18.79
CA ALA A 287 9.41 -7.96 -18.04
C ALA A 287 10.79 -7.36 -18.39
N ALA A 288 11.82 -8.20 -18.53
CA ALA A 288 13.16 -7.77 -18.92
C ALA A 288 13.21 -7.25 -20.37
N LEU A 289 12.54 -7.92 -21.31
CA LEU A 289 12.39 -7.46 -22.70
C LEU A 289 11.60 -6.14 -22.76
N TYR A 290 10.55 -6.01 -21.96
CA TYR A 290 9.75 -4.79 -21.88
C TYR A 290 10.57 -3.61 -21.36
N LEU A 291 11.28 -3.79 -20.25
CA LEU A 291 12.09 -2.72 -19.64
C LEU A 291 13.29 -2.34 -20.52
N SER A 292 13.86 -3.30 -21.26
CA SER A 292 14.94 -3.05 -22.24
C SER A 292 14.46 -2.49 -23.58
N HIS A 293 13.15 -2.47 -23.85
CA HIS A 293 12.62 -1.93 -25.10
C HIS A 293 12.90 -0.42 -25.20
N PRO A 294 13.40 0.11 -26.34
CA PRO A 294 13.72 1.55 -26.50
C PRO A 294 12.53 2.51 -26.33
N SER A 295 11.32 1.96 -26.28
CA SER A 295 10.06 2.69 -26.12
C SER A 295 9.56 2.67 -24.67
N SER A 296 10.28 1.99 -23.77
CA SER A 296 9.89 1.83 -22.37
C SER A 296 10.06 3.15 -21.61
N PRO A 297 9.23 3.42 -20.58
CA PRO A 297 9.26 4.70 -19.88
C PRO A 297 10.60 5.08 -19.22
N GLY A 298 11.51 4.12 -19.00
CA GLY A 298 12.82 4.31 -18.36
C GLY A 298 14.04 4.25 -19.29
N THR A 299 13.88 3.99 -20.60
CA THR A 299 15.01 3.92 -21.56
C THR A 299 15.37 5.24 -22.23
N ARG A 300 14.65 6.32 -21.93
CA ARG A 300 15.05 7.67 -22.35
C ARG A 300 16.20 8.17 -21.47
N ARG A 301 17.42 7.91 -21.94
CA ARG A 301 18.65 8.59 -21.47
C ARG A 301 18.54 10.10 -21.60
#